data_AF-A0A934MK86-F1
#
_entry.id   AF-A0A934MK86-F1
#
_cell.length_a   1.000
_cell.length_b   1.000
_cell.length_c   1.000
_cell.angle_alpha   90.00
_cell.angle_beta   90.00
_cell.angle_gamma   90.00
#
_symmetry.space_group_name_H-M   'P 1'
#
loop_
_entity.id
_entity.type
_entity.pdbx_description
1 polymer ?
#
loop_
_entity_poly.entity_id
_entity_poly.type
_entity_poly.pdbx_seq_one_letter_code
_entity_poly.pdbx_strand_id
1 'polypeptide(L)' 'MAQPISIHAAKPGDILASEVITASGNIVLPSGVTLTRDILDHLKRFGVYTLIIRK' A
#
# COMPACT_ATOMS: atom_id res chain seq x y z
N MET A 1 7.52 12.29 -5.63
CA MET A 1 8.47 11.21 -6.02
C MET A 1 7.98 9.87 -5.47
N ALA A 2 8.19 8.74 -6.14
CA ALA A 2 7.77 7.43 -5.66
C ALA A 2 8.86 6.79 -4.79
N GLN A 3 8.51 6.28 -3.61
CA GLN A 3 9.46 5.66 -2.69
C GLN A 3 8.87 4.40 -2.04
N PRO A 4 9.63 3.30 -1.96
CA PRO A 4 9.22 2.12 -1.23
C PRO A 4 9.31 2.40 0.28
N ILE A 5 8.25 2.05 1.00
CA ILE A 5 8.18 2.13 2.45
C ILE A 5 7.59 0.84 3.02
N SER A 6 7.94 0.52 4.26
CA SER A 6 7.29 -0.56 4.98
C SER A 6 5.86 -0.16 5.34
N ILE A 7 4.94 -1.13 5.37
CA ILE A 7 3.54 -0.86 5.77
C ILE A 7 3.41 -0.33 7.21
N HIS A 8 4.39 -0.63 8.07
CA HIS A 8 4.47 -0.09 9.43
C HIS A 8 4.81 1.41 9.46
N ALA A 9 5.47 1.92 8.41
CA ALA A 9 5.81 3.33 8.26
C ALA A 9 4.74 4.11 7.47
N ALA A 10 3.81 3.42 6.81
CA ALA A 10 2.73 4.01 6.04
C ALA A 10 1.70 4.68 6.96
N LYS A 11 1.24 5.86 6.55
CA LYS A 11 0.29 6.67 7.30
C LYS A 11 -1.02 6.82 6.53
N PRO A 12 -2.15 6.96 7.26
CA PRO A 12 -3.39 7.38 6.63
C PRO A 12 -3.19 8.73 5.92
N GLY A 13 -3.57 8.82 4.65
CA GLY A 13 -3.37 9.99 3.80
C GLY A 13 -2.23 9.85 2.79
N ASP A 14 -1.34 8.86 2.93
CA ASP A 14 -0.34 8.56 1.91
C ASP A 14 -1.01 8.04 0.63
N ILE A 15 -0.49 8.41 -0.54
CA ILE A 15 -1.04 7.98 -1.84
C ILE A 15 -0.16 6.87 -2.40
N LEU A 16 -0.75 5.76 -2.84
CA LEU A 16 -0.02 4.71 -3.53
C LEU A 16 0.54 5.21 -4.87
N ALA A 17 1.84 5.06 -5.07
CA ALA A 17 2.49 5.34 -6.34
C ALA A 17 2.38 4.18 -7.34
N SER A 18 2.23 2.96 -6.84
CA SER A 18 2.12 1.73 -7.62
C SER A 18 0.98 0.88 -7.10
N GLU A 19 0.46 0.01 -7.97
CA GLU A 19 -0.45 -1.05 -7.55
C GLU A 19 0.19 -1.97 -6.52
N VAL A 20 -0.63 -2.47 -5.61
CA VAL A 20 -0.25 -3.48 -4.62
C VAL A 20 -0.71 -4.82 -5.14
N ILE A 21 0.25 -5.70 -5.39
CA ILE A 21 0.02 -7.04 -5.93
C ILE A 21 0.35 -8.06 -4.83
N THR A 22 -0.52 -9.04 -4.63
CA THR A 22 -0.27 -10.17 -3.74
C THR A 22 0.80 -11.11 -4.33
N ALA A 23 1.37 -11.99 -3.48
CA ALA A 23 2.26 -13.05 -3.96
C ALA A 23 1.61 -13.99 -5.00
N SER A 24 0.28 -14.09 -4.99
CA SER A 24 -0.50 -14.87 -5.97
C SER A 24 -0.74 -14.14 -7.29
N GLY A 25 -0.25 -12.90 -7.46
CA GLY A 25 -0.41 -12.10 -8.68
C GLY A 25 -1.72 -11.31 -8.77
N ASN A 26 -2.55 -11.33 -7.73
CA ASN A 26 -3.79 -10.56 -7.70
C ASN A 26 -3.54 -9.12 -7.24
N ILE A 27 -4.13 -8.15 -7.93
CA ILE A 27 -4.11 -6.73 -7.56
C ILE A 27 -5.06 -6.53 -6.37
N VAL A 28 -4.51 -6.09 -5.23
CA VAL A 28 -5.27 -5.75 -4.01
C VAL A 28 -5.76 -4.31 -4.07
N LEU A 29 -4.88 -3.41 -4.53
CA LEU A 29 -5.17 -1.98 -4.64
C LEU A 29 -4.52 -1.41 -5.89
N PRO A 30 -5.24 -0.58 -6.65
CA PRO A 30 -4.65 0.16 -7.75
C PRO A 30 -3.75 1.30 -7.25
N SER A 31 -2.91 1.81 -8.14
CA SER A 31 -2.13 3.03 -7.89
C SER A 31 -3.06 4.26 -7.78
N GLY A 32 -2.59 5.31 -7.11
CA GLY A 32 -3.35 6.54 -6.90
C GLY A 32 -4.36 6.49 -5.76
N VAL A 33 -4.53 5.35 -5.10
CA VAL A 33 -5.41 5.22 -3.93
C VAL A 33 -4.78 5.88 -2.72
N THR A 34 -5.58 6.68 -2.01
CA THR A 34 -5.23 7.22 -0.70
C THR A 34 -5.41 6.15 0.36
N LEU A 35 -4.33 5.84 1.09
CA LEU A 35 -4.34 4.87 2.17
C LEU A 35 -5.18 5.39 3.34
N THR A 36 -6.18 4.62 3.76
CA THR A 36 -6.94 4.85 4.99
C THR A 36 -6.48 3.89 6.08
N ARG A 37 -6.88 4.12 7.34
CA ARG A 37 -6.60 3.18 8.43
C ARG A 37 -7.14 1.78 8.13
N ASP A 38 -8.34 1.70 7.57
CA ASP A 38 -8.98 0.44 7.20
C ASP A 38 -8.18 -0.30 6.13
N ILE A 39 -7.77 0.41 5.07
CA ILE A 39 -6.93 -0.14 4.01
C ILE A 39 -5.59 -0.66 4.56
N LEU A 40 -4.95 0.10 5.46
CA LEU A 40 -3.69 -0.32 6.07
C LEU A 40 -3.85 -1.57 6.94
N ASP A 41 -4.95 -1.69 7.68
CA ASP A 41 -5.24 -2.89 8.48
C ASP A 41 -5.50 -4.11 7.56
N HIS A 42 -6.28 -3.90 6.49
CA HIS A 42 -6.59 -4.93 5.52
C HIS A 42 -5.31 -5.45 4.84
N LEU A 43 -4.44 -4.55 4.39
CA LEU A 43 -3.16 -4.91 3.76
C LEU A 43 -2.23 -5.70 4.70
N LYS A 44 -2.21 -5.37 6.00
CA LYS A 44 -1.45 -6.13 7.00
C LYS A 44 -1.98 -7.56 7.14
N ARG A 45 -3.30 -7.73 7.17
CA ARG A 45 -3.94 -9.07 7.23
C ARG A 45 -3.68 -9.89 5.97
N PHE A 46 -3.58 -9.22 4.82
CA PHE A 46 -3.24 -9.83 3.53
C PHE A 46 -1.74 -10.16 3.38
N GLY A 47 -0.89 -9.84 4.37
CA GLY A 47 0.54 -10.13 4.33
C GLY A 47 1.33 -9.21 3.40
N VAL A 48 0.82 -7.99 3.14
CA VAL A 48 1.56 -6.96 2.39
C VAL A 48 2.49 -6.22 3.33
N TYR A 49 3.81 -6.33 3.10
CA TYR A 49 4.82 -5.73 3.97
C TYR A 49 5.42 -4.43 3.43
N THR A 50 5.42 -4.24 2.11
CA THR A 50 6.07 -3.12 1.42
C THR A 50 5.08 -2.44 0.48
N LEU A 51 5.04 -1.11 0.52
CA LEU A 51 4.19 -0.26 -0.33
C LEU A 51 5.06 0.75 -1.05
N ILE A 52 4.69 1.13 -2.27
CA ILE A 52 5.33 2.25 -2.98
C ILE A 52 4.38 3.44 -2.88
N ILE A 53 4.81 4.52 -2.22
CA ILE A 53 3.99 5.72 -2.01
C ILE A 53 4.50 6.92 -2.80
N ARG A 54 3.61 7.83 -3.17
CA ARG A 54 3.94 9.17 -3.69
C ARG A 54 4.15 10.11 -2.51
N LYS A 55 5.34 10.68 -2.45
CA LYS A 55 5.70 11.81 -1.60
C LYS A 55 5.58 13.12 -2.36
#